data_AF-A0A6B1FKN9-F1
#
_entry.id   AF-A0A6B1FKN9-F1
#
_cell.length_a   1.000
_cell.length_b   1.000
_cell.length_c   1.000
_cell.angle_alpha   90.00
_cell.angle_beta   90.00
_cell.angle_gamma   90.00
#
_symmetry.space_group_name_H-M   'P 1'
#
loop_
_entity.id
_entity.type
_entity.pdbx_description
1 polymer ?
#
loop_
_entity_poly.entity_id
_entity_poly.type
_entity_poly.pdbx_seq_one_letter_code
_entity_poly.pdbx_strand_id
1 'polypeptide(L)' 'MTEYDMEDAIQKAEEFLEGRHDTMNLESSSLHGGIWHLVFDVGFLSQHLKEIKVNASSGKIIGYTNIDVDDIDEDD' A
#
# COMPACT_ATOMS: atom_id res chain seq x y z
N MET A 1 14.90 -19.69 4.61
CA MET A 1 14.53 -18.29 4.41
C MET A 1 13.07 -18.19 4.83
N THR A 2 12.74 -17.30 5.76
CA THR A 2 11.33 -17.06 6.12
C THR A 2 10.74 -16.21 5.00
N GLU A 3 9.93 -16.84 4.14
CA GLU A 3 9.10 -16.10 3.19
C GLU A 3 8.09 -15.29 4.01
N TYR A 4 7.99 -13.99 3.76
CA TYR A 4 6.93 -13.16 4.31
C TYR A 4 5.67 -13.42 3.49
N ASP A 5 4.69 -14.03 4.14
CA ASP A 5 3.36 -14.22 3.59
C ASP A 5 2.63 -12.88 3.45
N MET A 6 1.52 -12.94 2.73
CA MET A 6 0.67 -11.78 2.45
C MET A 6 0.22 -11.07 3.73
N GLU A 7 -0.18 -11.83 4.74
CA GLU A 7 -0.66 -11.32 6.02
C GLU A 7 0.43 -10.53 6.77
N ASP A 8 1.65 -11.06 6.84
CA ASP A 8 2.78 -10.35 7.44
C ASP A 8 3.13 -9.07 6.67
N ALA A 9 3.03 -9.10 5.33
CA ALA A 9 3.28 -7.91 4.50
C ALA A 9 2.20 -6.83 4.71
N ILE A 10 0.93 -7.24 4.81
CA ILE A 10 -0.20 -6.34 5.13
C ILE A 10 0.01 -5.73 6.51
N GLN A 11 0.28 -6.55 7.53
CA GLN A 11 0.50 -6.05 8.89
C GLN A 11 1.66 -5.05 8.94
N LYS A 12 2.78 -5.32 8.25
CA LYS A 12 3.91 -4.39 8.14
C LYS A 12 3.53 -3.06 7.48
N ALA A 13 2.67 -3.12 6.47
CA ALA A 13 2.19 -1.94 5.77
C ALA A 13 1.18 -1.14 6.63
N GLU A 14 0.29 -1.83 7.36
CA GLU A 14 -0.62 -1.23 8.34
C GLU A 14 0.15 -0.55 9.46
N GLU A 15 1.16 -1.21 10.07
CA GLU A 15 2.02 -0.60 11.10
C GLU A 15 2.71 0.68 10.60
N PHE A 16 3.04 0.74 9.30
CA PHE A 16 3.65 1.93 8.69
C PHE A 16 2.64 3.05 8.40
N LEU A 17 1.38 2.71 8.15
CA LEU A 17 0.29 3.65 7.86
C LEU A 17 -0.43 4.14 9.11
N GLU A 18 -0.53 3.31 10.16
CA GLU A 18 -1.22 3.60 11.42
C GLU A 18 -0.68 4.89 12.08
N GLY A 19 0.61 5.19 11.92
CA GLY A 19 1.21 6.44 12.39
C GLY A 19 0.84 7.70 11.60
N ARG A 20 0.10 7.58 10.49
CA ARG A 20 -0.20 8.67 9.54
C ARG A 20 -1.67 8.83 9.17
N HIS A 21 -2.46 7.77 9.28
CA HIS A 21 -3.86 7.75 8.84
C HIS A 21 -4.72 6.97 9.85
N ASP A 22 -5.83 7.57 10.31
CA ASP A 22 -6.79 6.93 11.24
C ASP A 22 -7.65 5.84 10.58
N THR A 23 -7.76 5.88 9.25
CA THR A 23 -8.55 4.92 8.45
C THR A 23 -7.72 4.45 7.26
N MET A 24 -7.61 3.14 7.11
CA MET A 24 -6.93 2.49 6.00
C MET A 24 -7.70 1.22 5.63
N ASN A 25 -8.00 1.06 4.34
CA ASN A 25 -8.65 -0.13 3.82
C ASN A 25 -7.79 -0.72 2.70
N LEU A 26 -7.53 -2.03 2.75
CA LEU A 26 -6.76 -2.70 1.70
C LEU A 26 -7.66 -2.88 0.46
N GLU A 27 -7.34 -2.15 -0.61
CA GLU A 27 -8.06 -2.24 -1.89
C GLU A 27 -7.52 -3.37 -2.76
N SER A 28 -6.19 -3.53 -2.80
CA SER A 28 -5.56 -4.53 -3.65
C SER A 28 -4.23 -5.00 -3.12
N SER A 29 -3.85 -6.21 -3.52
CA SER A 29 -2.62 -6.87 -3.10
C SER A 29 -2.13 -7.80 -4.19
N SER A 30 -0.84 -7.74 -4.51
CA SER A 30 -0.24 -8.55 -5.56
C SER A 30 1.23 -8.80 -5.28
N LEU A 31 1.69 -10.03 -5.54
CA LEU A 31 3.10 -10.42 -5.39
C LEU A 31 3.77 -10.49 -6.76
N HIS A 32 4.74 -9.61 -7.00
CA HIS A 32 5.54 -9.62 -8.23
C HIS A 32 7.03 -9.64 -7.90
N GLY A 33 7.74 -10.66 -8.39
CA GLY A 33 9.19 -10.75 -8.26
C GLY A 33 9.71 -10.74 -6.81
N GLY A 34 8.93 -11.27 -5.87
CA GLY A 34 9.28 -11.25 -4.43
C GLY A 34 9.02 -9.91 -3.75
N ILE A 35 8.19 -9.05 -4.34
CA ILE A 35 7.74 -7.78 -3.78
C ILE A 35 6.22 -7.80 -3.70
N TRP A 36 5.70 -7.62 -2.49
CA TRP A 36 4.28 -7.37 -2.25
C TRP A 36 3.96 -5.93 -2.59
N HIS A 37 3.07 -5.73 -3.56
CA HIS A 37 2.44 -4.47 -3.89
C HIS A 37 1.08 -4.43 -3.20
N LEU A 38 0.93 -3.55 -2.23
CA LEU A 38 -0.28 -3.40 -1.42
C LEU A 38 -0.83 -2.00 -1.65
N VAL A 39 -2.09 -1.89 -2.02
CA VAL A 39 -2.78 -0.62 -2.26
C VAL A 39 -3.78 -0.42 -1.14
N PHE A 40 -3.61 0.66 -0.39
CA PHE A 40 -4.49 1.04 0.70
C PHE A 40 -5.24 2.32 0.34
N ASP A 41 -6.56 2.32 0.49
CA ASP A 41 -7.33 3.54 0.53
C ASP A 41 -7.25 4.14 1.94
N VAL A 42 -6.73 5.37 2.04
CA VAL A 42 -6.62 6.11 3.32
C VAL A 42 -7.50 7.35 3.34
N GLY A 43 -8.47 7.43 2.44
CA GLY A 43 -9.28 8.61 2.18
C GLY A 43 -10.68 8.51 2.78
N PHE A 44 -11.04 9.42 3.69
CA PHE A 44 -12.40 9.48 4.23
C PHE A 44 -13.38 10.25 3.32
N LEU A 45 -12.88 11.15 2.47
CA LEU A 45 -13.69 12.05 1.62
C LEU A 45 -13.22 12.12 0.16
N SER A 46 -11.93 11.94 -0.10
CA SER A 46 -11.33 11.84 -1.44
C SER A 46 -10.55 10.52 -1.52
N GLN A 47 -10.67 9.76 -2.61
CA GLN A 47 -9.95 8.49 -2.79
C GLN A 47 -8.44 8.78 -2.74
N HIS A 48 -7.81 8.42 -1.63
CA HIS A 48 -6.38 8.60 -1.42
C HIS A 48 -5.76 7.22 -1.39
N LEU A 49 -5.42 6.72 -2.57
CA LEU A 49 -4.81 5.42 -2.70
C LEU A 49 -3.30 5.52 -2.40
N LYS A 50 -2.78 4.62 -1.57
CA LYS A 50 -1.37 4.54 -1.19
C LYS A 50 -0.85 3.18 -1.60
N GLU A 51 0.13 3.15 -2.49
CA GLU A 51 0.86 1.93 -2.81
C GLU A 51 2.04 1.76 -1.85
N ILE A 52 2.10 0.59 -1.19
CA ILE A 52 3.21 0.16 -0.35
C ILE A 52 3.85 -1.06 -0.98
N LYS A 53 5.17 -1.01 -1.13
CA LYS A 53 5.98 -2.12 -1.64
C LYS A 53 6.74 -2.74 -0.49
N VAL A 54 6.46 -4.02 -0.20
CA VAL A 54 7.12 -4.79 0.87
C VAL A 54 7.93 -5.91 0.25
N ASN A 55 9.20 -6.03 0.63
CA ASN A 55 10.06 -7.11 0.16
C ASN A 55 9.68 -8.43 0.86
N ALA A 56 9.21 -9.42 0.10
CA ALA A 56 8.74 -10.70 0.63
C ALA A 56 9.84 -11.59 1.23
N SER A 57 11.13 -11.29 0.98
CA SER A 57 12.24 -12.03 1.61
C SER A 57 12.69 -11.45 2.95
N SER A 58 12.37 -10.18 3.23
CA SER A 58 12.88 -9.47 4.41
C SER A 58 11.83 -8.74 5.24
N GLY A 59 10.60 -8.61 4.73
CA GLY A 59 9.52 -7.83 5.36
C GLY A 59 9.76 -6.33 5.39
N LYS A 60 10.78 -5.83 4.68
CA LYS A 60 11.10 -4.39 4.66
C LYS A 60 10.26 -3.65 3.64
N ILE A 61 9.76 -2.49 4.02
CA ILE A 61 9.16 -1.54 3.09
C ILE A 61 10.27 -0.97 2.20
N ILE A 62 10.14 -1.17 0.91
CA ILE A 62 11.08 -0.71 -0.13
C ILE A 62 10.51 0.40 -1.01
N GLY A 63 9.22 0.72 -0.87
CA GLY A 63 8.56 1.79 -1.60
C GLY A 63 7.25 2.22 -0.97
N TYR A 64 6.95 3.51 -1.10
CA TYR A 64 5.71 4.15 -0.67
C TYR A 64 5.36 5.25 -1.68
N THR A 65 4.20 5.17 -2.30
CA THR A 65 3.77 6.08 -3.36
C THR A 65 2.32 6.50 -3.14
N ASN A 66 2.02 7.78 -3.34
CA ASN A 66 0.64 8.23 -3.51
C ASN A 66 0.16 7.92 -4.92
N ILE A 67 -0.97 7.25 -5.02
CA ILE A 67 -1.76 7.19 -6.24
C ILE A 67 -2.80 8.29 -6.09
N ASP A 68 -2.50 9.43 -6.70
CA ASP A 68 -3.43 10.54 -6.80
C ASP A 68 -4.35 10.26 -7.99
N VAL A 69 -5.66 10.17 -7.74
CA VAL A 69 -6.70 9.93 -8.76
C VAL A 69 -7.34 11.23 -9.24
N ASP A 70 -6.78 12.40 -8.88
CA ASP A 70 -7.32 13.72 -9.20
C ASP A 70 -6.89 14.24 -10.59
N ASP A 71 -5.96 13.56 -11.29
CA ASP A 71 -5.49 13.94 -12.63
C ASP A 71 -6.34 13.32 -13.76
N ILE A 72 -7.67 13.43 -13.65
CA ILE A 72 -8.51 13.54 -14.85
C ILE A 72 -8.77 15.02 -15.06
N ASP A 73 -7.80 15.69 -15.68
CA ASP A 73 -8.00 16.99 -16.31
C ASP A 73 -9.11 16.78 -17.36
N GLU A 74 -10.35 17.07 -16.96
CA GLU A 74 -11.50 17.21 -17.85
C GLU A 74 -11.29 18.56 -18.56
N ASP A 75 -10.33 18.57 -19.50
CA ASP A 75 -10.12 19.64 -20.49
C ASP A 75 -11.40 19.69 -21.36
N ASP A 76 -12.38 20.52 -20.97
CA ASP A 76 -13.49 20.98 -21.84
C ASP A 76 -13.50 22.52 -21.93
#